data_AF-A0A2T9XPG6-F1
#
_entry.id   AF-A0A2T9XPG6-F1
#
_cell.length_a   1.000
_cell.length_b   1.000
_cell.length_c   1.000
_cell.angle_alpha   90.00
_cell.angle_beta   90.00
_cell.angle_gamma   90.00
#
_symmetry.space_group_name_H-M   'P 1'
#
loop_
_entity.id
_entity.type
_entity.pdbx_description
1 polymer ?
#
loop_
_entity_poly.entity_id
_entity_poly.type
_entity_poly.pdbx_seq_one_letter_code
_entity_poly.pdbx_strand_id
1 'polypeptide(L)'
;MSTMPPSGRPGSSSAHCTRSRRGTEGCSPPAAAGGRETEPLPFDPDDEDADLRVRPDESTSDILAFYARARTAADRVIDEVGLDETGRAWTGEPVSMRCTLIHLIEETARHAGHMDILRELIDGATGDHRTDAA
;
A
#
# COMPACT_ATOMS: atom_id res chain seq x y z
N MET A 1 -1.84 -43.64 39.19
CA MET A 1 -1.59 -43.53 37.74
C MET A 1 -2.90 -43.20 37.06
N SER A 2 -3.07 -41.96 36.62
CA SER A 2 -4.09 -41.59 35.62
C SER A 2 -3.53 -40.42 34.82
N THR A 3 -3.46 -40.63 33.51
CA THR A 3 -2.71 -39.89 32.50
C THR A 3 -3.41 -38.60 32.10
N MET A 4 -2.66 -37.50 31.96
CA MET A 4 -3.12 -36.25 31.33
C MET A 4 -3.33 -36.46 29.82
N PRO A 5 -4.34 -35.82 29.21
CA PRO A 5 -4.46 -35.76 27.76
C PRO A 5 -3.52 -34.68 27.18
N PRO A 6 -2.90 -34.91 26.00
CA PRO A 6 -2.18 -33.88 25.27
C PRO A 6 -3.20 -33.03 24.49
N SER A 7 -3.25 -31.73 24.75
CA SER A 7 -3.92 -30.80 23.83
C SER A 7 -2.88 -29.85 23.26
N GLY A 8 -2.59 -30.07 21.96
CA GLY A 8 -1.65 -29.30 21.18
C GLY A 8 -2.07 -27.84 21.13
N ARG A 9 -1.06 -26.97 21.18
CA ARG A 9 -1.21 -25.56 20.83
C ARG A 9 -1.65 -25.48 19.36
N PRO A 10 -2.72 -24.76 19.00
CA PRO A 10 -2.99 -24.47 17.60
C PRO A 10 -1.79 -23.70 17.04
N GLY A 11 -1.33 -24.14 15.87
CA GLY A 11 -0.16 -23.60 15.20
C GLY A 11 -0.26 -22.09 15.07
N SER A 12 0.75 -21.40 15.60
CA SER A 12 1.04 -20.04 15.17
C SER A 12 1.34 -20.12 13.68
N SER A 13 0.39 -19.71 12.84
CA SER A 13 0.71 -19.34 11.47
C SER A 13 1.59 -18.09 11.57
N SER A 14 2.89 -18.32 11.67
CA SER A 14 3.89 -17.28 11.55
C SER A 14 3.78 -16.76 10.12
N ALA A 15 3.21 -15.57 9.96
CA ALA A 15 3.35 -14.79 8.75
C ALA A 15 4.85 -14.65 8.47
N HIS A 16 5.34 -15.42 7.51
CA HIS A 16 6.70 -15.29 7.01
C HIS A 16 6.70 -14.08 6.08
N CYS A 17 7.34 -12.98 6.51
CA CYS A 17 7.63 -11.86 5.61
C CYS A 17 9.07 -12.03 5.11
N THR A 18 9.21 -12.47 3.87
CA THR A 18 10.44 -12.33 3.09
C THR A 18 10.65 -10.84 2.81
N ARG A 19 11.79 -10.30 3.24
CA ARG A 19 12.24 -8.98 2.81
C ARG A 19 12.37 -9.00 1.28
N SER A 20 11.45 -8.36 0.55
CA SER A 20 11.63 -8.14 -0.88
C SER A 20 12.96 -7.40 -1.08
N ARG A 21 13.89 -8.01 -1.81
CA ARG A 21 15.25 -7.49 -2.03
C ARG A 21 15.28 -6.22 -2.90
N ARG A 22 14.13 -5.65 -3.28
CA ARG A 22 14.00 -4.57 -4.26
C ARG A 22 13.28 -3.30 -3.78
N GLY A 23 13.07 -3.14 -2.47
CA GLY A 23 12.80 -1.82 -1.87
C GLY A 23 11.40 -1.25 -2.04
N THR A 24 10.42 -2.04 -2.48
CA THR A 24 8.99 -1.70 -2.35
C THR A 24 8.44 -2.39 -1.10
N GLU A 25 7.78 -1.61 -0.23
CA GLU A 25 7.05 -2.15 0.92
C GLU A 25 5.76 -2.83 0.42
N GLY A 26 5.86 -4.09 -0.01
CA GLY A 26 4.70 -4.92 -0.34
C GLY A 26 3.99 -5.36 0.95
N CYS A 27 2.71 -5.00 1.10
CA CYS A 27 1.87 -5.39 2.24
C CYS A 27 1.17 -6.74 1.96
N SER A 28 1.35 -7.74 2.84
CA SER A 28 0.41 -8.86 2.98
C SER A 28 -0.58 -8.56 4.13
N PRO A 29 -1.89 -8.90 4.02
CA PRO A 29 -2.89 -8.58 5.04
C PRO A 29 -2.85 -9.57 6.24
N PRO A 30 -3.45 -9.24 7.41
CA PRO A 30 -4.39 -8.15 7.69
C PRO A 30 -3.88 -7.16 8.75
N ALA A 31 -3.48 -5.98 8.31
CA ALA A 31 -3.58 -4.77 9.10
C ALA A 31 -3.79 -3.62 8.14
N ALA A 32 -5.06 -3.35 7.88
CA ALA A 32 -5.49 -2.12 7.27
C ALA A 32 -4.82 -0.88 7.88
N ALA A 33 -4.79 0.23 7.12
CA ALA A 33 -4.48 1.55 7.64
C ALA A 33 -5.28 1.81 8.94
N GLY A 34 -4.59 1.83 10.08
CA GLY A 34 -5.22 2.04 11.39
C GLY A 34 -6.19 0.92 11.85
N GLY A 35 -6.10 -0.29 11.31
CA GLY A 35 -6.92 -1.45 11.73
C GLY A 35 -8.36 -1.47 11.21
N ARG A 36 -8.69 -0.69 10.16
CA ARG A 36 -10.04 -0.57 9.59
C ARG A 36 -10.22 -1.37 8.31
N GLU A 37 -11.21 -2.25 8.23
CA GLU A 37 -11.45 -3.06 7.02
C GLU A 37 -11.39 -2.25 5.70
N THR A 38 -10.54 -2.70 4.78
CA THR A 38 -10.37 -2.11 3.45
C THR A 38 -11.15 -2.90 2.41
N GLU A 39 -11.42 -2.32 1.24
CA GLU A 39 -11.84 -3.14 0.10
C GLU A 39 -10.79 -4.22 -0.21
N PRO A 40 -11.18 -5.36 -0.83
CA PRO A 40 -10.23 -6.39 -1.21
C PRO A 40 -9.11 -5.82 -2.07
N LEU A 41 -7.87 -6.00 -1.63
CA LEU A 41 -6.68 -5.58 -2.36
C LEU A 41 -6.26 -6.69 -3.33
N PRO A 42 -5.67 -6.36 -4.50
CA PRO A 42 -5.26 -7.32 -5.52
C PRO A 42 -3.97 -8.08 -5.14
N PHE A 43 -3.83 -8.46 -3.86
CA PHE A 43 -2.73 -9.27 -3.39
C PHE A 43 -3.00 -10.76 -3.64
N ASP A 44 -1.98 -11.47 -4.06
CA ASP A 44 -2.00 -12.91 -4.24
C ASP A 44 -0.93 -13.53 -3.33
N PRO A 45 -1.30 -14.45 -2.41
CA PRO A 45 -0.33 -15.08 -1.51
C PRO A 45 0.69 -15.96 -2.25
N ASP A 46 0.36 -16.42 -3.46
CA ASP A 46 1.23 -17.26 -4.27
C ASP A 46 2.08 -16.43 -5.27
N ASP A 47 1.85 -15.11 -5.33
CA ASP A 47 2.52 -14.20 -6.25
C ASP A 47 2.77 -12.81 -5.63
N GLU A 48 3.98 -12.62 -5.09
CA GLU A 48 4.41 -11.40 -4.40
C GLU A 48 4.36 -10.11 -5.24
N ASP A 49 4.32 -10.23 -6.57
CA ASP A 49 4.34 -9.10 -7.50
C ASP A 49 2.97 -8.90 -8.21
N ALA A 50 1.90 -9.56 -7.73
CA ALA A 50 0.60 -9.54 -8.39
C ALA A 50 0.01 -8.13 -8.55
N ASP A 51 0.21 -7.26 -7.56
CA ASP A 51 -0.25 -5.87 -7.53
C ASP A 51 0.61 -4.92 -8.40
N LEU A 52 1.78 -5.38 -8.86
CA LEU A 52 2.68 -4.60 -9.72
C LEU A 52 2.42 -4.80 -11.21
N ARG A 53 1.40 -5.59 -11.58
CA ARG A 53 1.05 -5.90 -12.96
C ARG A 53 -0.39 -5.49 -13.27
N VAL A 54 -0.56 -4.81 -14.39
CA VAL A 54 -1.88 -4.57 -14.98
C VAL A 54 -2.29 -5.80 -15.79
N ARG A 55 -3.46 -6.35 -15.49
CA ARG A 55 -4.00 -7.51 -16.21
C ARG A 55 -4.63 -7.10 -17.55
N PRO A 56 -4.73 -8.02 -18.53
CA PRO A 56 -5.31 -7.71 -19.84
C PRO A 56 -6.77 -7.21 -19.80
N ASP A 57 -7.50 -7.55 -18.73
CA ASP A 57 -8.89 -7.17 -18.51
C ASP A 57 -9.07 -5.85 -17.74
N GLU A 58 -7.98 -5.22 -17.27
CA GLU A 58 -8.03 -3.96 -16.53
C GLU A 58 -7.83 -2.76 -17.45
N SER A 59 -8.72 -1.77 -17.35
CA SER A 59 -8.60 -0.50 -18.05
C SER A 59 -7.95 0.58 -17.17
N THR A 60 -7.41 1.63 -17.80
CA THR A 60 -6.93 2.82 -17.06
C THR A 60 -8.04 3.44 -16.20
N SER A 61 -9.29 3.43 -16.66
CA SER A 61 -10.42 3.90 -15.87
C SER A 61 -10.66 3.07 -14.61
N ASP A 62 -10.45 1.75 -14.67
CA ASP A 62 -10.62 0.88 -13.50
C ASP A 62 -9.57 1.18 -12.43
N ILE A 63 -8.31 1.38 -12.86
CA ILE A 63 -7.19 1.73 -11.99
C ILE A 63 -7.43 3.09 -11.31
N LEU A 64 -7.86 4.10 -12.08
CA LEU A 64 -8.19 5.42 -11.55
C LEU A 64 -9.39 5.36 -10.59
N ALA A 65 -10.40 4.54 -10.89
CA ALA A 65 -11.56 4.36 -10.02
C ALA A 65 -11.19 3.66 -8.71
N PHE A 66 -10.31 2.65 -8.75
CA PHE A 66 -9.76 2.01 -7.54
C PHE A 66 -9.01 3.03 -6.68
N TYR A 67 -8.09 3.80 -7.27
CA TYR A 67 -7.34 4.83 -6.55
C TYR A 67 -8.26 5.89 -5.92
N ALA A 68 -9.31 6.32 -6.62
CA ALA A 68 -10.28 7.27 -6.08
C ALA A 68 -11.04 6.73 -4.84
N ARG A 69 -11.38 5.44 -4.82
CA ARG A 69 -12.00 4.80 -3.65
C ARG A 69 -11.03 4.68 -2.49
N ALA A 70 -9.78 4.28 -2.76
CA ALA A 70 -8.73 4.24 -1.75
C ALA A 70 -8.50 5.63 -1.10
N ARG A 71 -8.46 6.70 -1.90
CA ARG A 71 -8.36 8.08 -1.41
C ARG A 71 -9.56 8.48 -0.56
N THR A 72 -10.77 8.14 -1.00
CA THR A 72 -12.00 8.41 -0.23
C THR A 72 -11.98 7.69 1.13
N ALA A 73 -11.47 6.46 1.19
CA ALA A 73 -11.30 5.75 2.44
C ALA A 73 -10.25 6.41 3.34
N ALA A 74 -9.11 6.84 2.77
CA ALA A 74 -8.07 7.56 3.49
C ALA A 74 -8.57 8.90 4.06
N ASP A 75 -9.31 9.69 3.27
CA ASP A 75 -9.89 10.97 3.68
C ASP A 75 -10.76 10.81 4.95
N ARG A 76 -11.59 9.76 5.01
CA ARG A 76 -12.39 9.45 6.21
C ARG A 76 -11.54 9.19 7.45
N VAL A 77 -10.42 8.47 7.30
CA VAL A 77 -9.53 8.18 8.43
C VAL A 77 -8.82 9.45 8.89
N ILE A 78 -8.42 10.31 7.95
CA ILE A 78 -7.78 11.60 8.24
C ILE A 78 -8.73 12.51 9.03
N ASP A 79 -10.01 12.52 8.69
CA ASP A 79 -11.02 13.32 9.38
C ASP A 79 -11.34 12.82 10.80
N GLU A 80 -11.17 11.52 11.05
CA GLU A 80 -11.57 10.88 12.31
C GLU A 80 -10.42 10.70 13.33
N VAL A 81 -9.16 10.61 12.87
CA VAL A 81 -8.01 10.24 13.70
C VAL A 81 -7.13 11.46 13.99
N GLY A 82 -6.81 11.67 15.27
CA GLY A 82 -5.95 12.77 15.69
C GLY A 82 -4.50 12.59 15.21
N LEU A 83 -3.81 13.68 14.86
CA LEU A 83 -2.44 13.62 14.34
C LEU A 83 -1.43 12.91 15.27
N ASP A 84 -1.62 13.01 16.58
CA ASP A 84 -0.73 12.40 17.58
C ASP A 84 -1.26 11.04 18.07
N GLU A 85 -2.41 10.59 17.57
CA GLU A 85 -2.92 9.23 17.82
C GLU A 85 -2.03 8.20 17.14
N THR A 86 -1.81 7.07 17.83
CA THR A 86 -0.88 6.02 17.38
C THR A 86 -1.63 4.77 16.93
N GLY A 87 -1.29 4.32 15.73
CA GLY A 87 -1.65 3.01 15.20
C GLY A 87 -0.44 2.06 15.24
N ARG A 88 -0.56 0.92 14.55
CA ARG A 88 0.56 -0.02 14.34
C ARG A 88 0.93 -0.01 12.86
N ALA A 89 2.23 0.13 12.59
CA ALA A 89 2.79 -0.11 11.27
C ALA A 89 2.72 -1.60 10.92
N TRP A 90 2.96 -1.92 9.66
CA TRP A 90 3.07 -3.31 9.18
C TRP A 90 4.18 -4.10 9.90
N THR A 91 5.21 -3.40 10.37
CA THR A 91 6.30 -3.96 11.20
C THR A 91 5.87 -4.27 12.64
N GLY A 92 4.68 -3.85 13.06
CA GLY A 92 4.17 -3.98 14.43
C GLY A 92 4.53 -2.81 15.36
N GLU A 93 5.47 -1.96 14.94
CA GLU A 93 5.91 -0.78 15.68
C GLU A 93 4.82 0.30 15.76
N PRO A 94 4.73 1.07 16.86
CA PRO A 94 3.79 2.17 16.96
C PRO A 94 4.16 3.30 15.99
N VAL A 95 3.17 3.82 15.28
CA VAL A 95 3.34 4.96 14.35
C VAL A 95 2.21 5.94 14.55
N SER A 96 2.51 7.24 14.60
CA SER A 96 1.48 8.27 14.70
C SER A 96 0.87 8.60 13.36
N MET A 97 -0.39 9.04 13.35
CA MET A 97 -1.06 9.55 12.14
C MET A 97 -0.23 10.63 11.43
N ARG A 98 0.40 11.54 12.20
CA ARG A 98 1.33 12.55 11.67
C ARG A 98 2.48 11.92 10.88
N CYS A 99 3.14 10.91 11.44
CA CYS A 99 4.24 10.23 10.74
C CYS A 99 3.74 9.51 9.49
N THR A 100 2.58 8.85 9.57
CA THR A 100 1.95 8.19 8.42
C THR A 100 1.66 9.19 7.29
N LEU A 101 1.11 10.36 7.59
CA LEU A 101 0.81 11.37 6.56
C LEU A 101 2.06 11.94 5.91
N ILE A 102 3.10 12.24 6.70
CA ILE A 102 4.38 12.70 6.16
C ILE A 102 4.97 11.66 5.21
N HIS A 103 4.92 10.38 5.60
CA HIS A 103 5.39 9.29 4.75
C HIS A 103 4.57 9.17 3.45
N LEU A 104 3.25 9.24 3.52
CA LEU A 104 2.41 9.21 2.30
C LEU A 104 2.68 10.38 1.35
N ILE A 105 2.98 11.57 1.88
CA ILE A 105 3.38 12.73 1.07
C ILE A 105 4.71 12.47 0.37
N GLU A 106 5.71 11.94 1.10
CA GLU A 106 7.02 11.58 0.55
C GLU A 106 6.88 10.55 -0.58
N GLU A 107 6.20 9.43 -0.34
CA GLU A 107 6.05 8.37 -1.33
C GLU A 107 5.26 8.84 -2.56
N THR A 108 4.21 9.64 -2.35
CA THR A 108 3.43 10.22 -3.46
C THR A 108 4.30 11.15 -4.31
N ALA A 109 5.13 11.98 -3.69
CA ALA A 109 6.04 12.87 -4.41
C ALA A 109 7.11 12.09 -5.18
N ARG A 110 7.68 11.03 -4.59
CA ARG A 110 8.65 10.15 -5.26
C ARG A 110 8.03 9.48 -6.49
N HIS A 111 6.81 8.94 -6.37
CA HIS A 111 6.12 8.32 -7.49
C HIS A 111 5.74 9.32 -8.58
N ALA A 112 5.28 10.52 -8.21
CA ALA A 112 5.00 11.58 -9.17
C ALA A 112 6.25 11.95 -10.00
N GLY A 113 7.42 12.05 -9.36
CA GLY A 113 8.68 12.27 -10.06
C GLY A 113 9.05 11.14 -11.04
N HIS A 114 8.85 9.88 -10.66
CA HIS A 114 9.06 8.76 -11.59
C HIS A 114 8.09 8.79 -12.78
N MET A 115 6.82 9.10 -12.54
CA MET A 115 5.82 9.24 -13.60
C MET A 115 6.14 10.39 -14.55
N ASP A 116 6.72 11.48 -14.03
CA ASP A 116 7.14 12.60 -14.85
C ASP A 116 8.25 12.19 -15.82
N ILE A 117 9.29 11.50 -15.34
CA ILE A 117 10.36 10.95 -16.21
C ILE A 117 9.77 10.01 -17.28
N LEU A 118 8.83 9.13 -16.91
CA LEU A 118 8.18 8.24 -17.89
C LEU A 118 7.40 9.02 -18.95
N ARG A 119 6.66 10.05 -18.54
CA ARG A 119 5.94 10.95 -19.46
C ARG A 119 6.92 11.61 -20.42
N GLU A 120 8.01 12.21 -19.92
CA GLU A 120 9.04 12.86 -20.74
C GLU A 120 9.67 11.90 -21.76
N LEU A 121 9.87 10.62 -21.39
CA LEU A 121 10.37 9.60 -22.30
C LEU A 121 9.36 9.20 -23.38
N ILE A 122 8.06 9.32 -23.10
CA ILE A 122 6.98 8.96 -24.02
C ILE A 122 6.70 10.10 -25.01
N ASP A 123 6.62 11.34 -24.53
CA ASP A 123 6.20 12.50 -25.33
C ASP A 123 7.36 13.39 -25.80
N GLY A 124 8.57 13.23 -25.22
CA GLY A 124 9.75 14.01 -25.55
C GLY A 124 9.76 15.45 -25.01
N ALA A 125 8.73 15.87 -24.28
CA ALA A 125 8.69 17.17 -23.60
C ALA A 125 9.47 17.08 -22.27
N THR A 126 9.97 18.20 -21.76
CA THR A 126 10.71 18.25 -20.48
C THR A 126 10.07 19.24 -19.52
N GLY A 127 9.96 18.87 -18.24
CA GLY A 127 9.29 19.65 -17.22
C GLY A 127 7.81 19.84 -17.51
N ASP A 128 7.22 20.93 -17.00
CA ASP A 128 5.82 21.31 -17.21
C ASP A 128 5.59 22.07 -18.53
N HIS A 129 6.65 22.30 -19.31
CA HIS A 129 6.59 23.09 -20.53
C HIS A 129 6.31 22.19 -21.73
N ARG A 130 5.10 22.33 -22.30
CA ARG A 130 4.82 21.84 -23.64
C ARG A 130 5.55 22.71 -24.67
N THR A 131 6.53 22.14 -25.37
CA THR A 131 7.24 22.81 -26.46
C THR A 131 6.37 23.02 -27.71
N ASP A 132 5.20 22.36 -27.77
CA ASP A 132 4.31 22.31 -28.94
C ASP A 132 3.09 23.25 -28.81
N ALA A 133 3.27 24.42 -28.22
CA ALA A 133 2.26 25.48 -28.16
C ALA A 133 2.50 26.57 -29.22
N ALA A 134 2.95 26.17 -30.42
CA ALA A 134 3.12 27.04 -31.59
C ALA A 134 2.04 26.76 -32.63
#